data_AF-A0A951MT78-F1
#
_entry.id   AF-A0A951MT78-F1
#
_cell.length_a   1.000
_cell.length_b   1.000
_cell.length_c   1.000
_cell.angle_alpha   90.00
_cell.angle_beta   90.00
_cell.angle_gamma   90.00
#
_symmetry.space_group_name_H-M   'P 1'
#
loop_
_entity.id
_entity.type
_entity.pdbx_description
1 polymer ?
#
loop_
_entity_poly.entity_id
_entity_poly.type
_entity_poly.pdbx_seq_one_letter_code
_entity_poly.pdbx_strand_id
1 'polypeptide(L)'
;MQHSIPGTHFVRRACAAGLLLLAACGGDEAAKETRAAAVDEVDQKSSATATDRELASFKEPADSVLTPEQVNAFLRTTLLQFDLIREESRKYHEQAARMAQRSEKDKGGLISGLRNAADAGSLLVGFGDLIGGAYVRAARSQGYNPAEMEWVRERMGEVSGYLMMRPMYQAALSQAATIRQQAEQYRGQPGFDDAIIQEMLTGAGEMEKEAREQLAAAGAVARNVEVLHRARPNVTDHMWGAVSLVGGVGLLGLTGLSDPADTTAQRQMDEWRRVYTDALANRVTPGMEADKGPGEARPQLDGPAPAD
;
A
#
# COMPACT_ATOMS: atom_id res chain seq x y z
N MET A 1 -4.62 5.85 38.77
CA MET A 1 -5.46 6.49 37.74
C MET A 1 -4.87 6.13 36.40
N GLN A 2 -5.52 5.19 35.70
CA GLN A 2 -5.09 4.67 34.39
C GLN A 2 -5.82 5.48 33.31
N HIS A 3 -5.09 6.19 32.46
CA HIS A 3 -5.62 6.79 31.25
C HIS A 3 -5.48 5.79 30.10
N SER A 4 -6.63 5.29 29.63
CA SER A 4 -6.75 4.47 28.42
C SER A 4 -6.59 5.36 27.19
N ILE A 5 -5.70 4.99 26.27
CA ILE A 5 -5.49 5.67 24.99
C ILE A 5 -6.52 5.13 23.97
N PRO A 6 -7.42 5.95 23.42
CA PRO A 6 -8.40 5.52 22.44
C PRO A 6 -7.78 5.61 21.03
N GLY A 7 -7.33 4.49 20.47
CA GLY A 7 -6.73 4.49 19.12
C GLY A 7 -6.81 3.18 18.32
N THR A 8 -7.08 2.04 18.95
CA THR A 8 -6.89 0.71 18.32
C THR A 8 -8.14 0.11 17.66
N HIS A 9 -9.25 0.85 17.56
CA HIS A 9 -10.52 0.32 17.04
C HIS A 9 -10.95 0.86 15.66
N PHE A 10 -10.22 1.82 15.08
CA PHE A 10 -10.69 2.50 13.87
C PHE A 10 -10.42 1.71 12.57
N VAL A 11 -9.27 1.02 12.46
CA VAL A 11 -8.88 0.30 11.22
C VAL A 11 -9.46 -1.13 11.15
N ARG A 12 -9.66 -1.79 12.29
CA ARG A 12 -10.38 -3.08 12.36
C ARG A 12 -11.80 -3.01 11.78
N ARG A 13 -12.43 -1.83 11.82
CA ARG A 13 -13.72 -1.57 11.17
C ARG A 13 -13.61 -1.25 9.69
N ALA A 14 -12.47 -0.80 9.16
CA ALA A 14 -12.35 -0.45 7.75
C ALA A 14 -12.24 -1.70 6.85
N CYS A 15 -11.46 -2.71 7.24
CA CYS A 15 -11.41 -3.99 6.51
C CYS A 15 -12.69 -4.81 6.68
N ALA A 16 -13.34 -4.77 7.86
CA ALA A 16 -14.64 -5.40 8.07
C ALA A 16 -15.80 -4.65 7.39
N ALA A 17 -15.74 -3.32 7.29
CA ALA A 17 -16.76 -2.51 6.59
C ALA A 17 -16.64 -2.62 5.07
N GLY A 18 -15.44 -2.82 4.52
CA GLY A 18 -15.26 -3.14 3.09
C GLY A 18 -15.94 -4.45 2.68
N LEU A 19 -15.96 -5.46 3.58
CA LEU A 19 -16.69 -6.71 3.37
C LEU A 19 -18.20 -6.60 3.65
N LEU A 20 -18.62 -5.75 4.59
CA LEU A 20 -20.04 -5.60 4.98
C LEU A 20 -20.86 -4.67 4.08
N LEU A 21 -20.23 -3.70 3.39
CA LEU A 21 -20.96 -2.78 2.51
C LEU A 21 -21.49 -3.43 1.22
N LEU A 22 -20.96 -4.60 0.83
CA LEU A 22 -21.49 -5.38 -0.31
C LEU A 22 -22.58 -6.38 0.08
N ALA A 23 -22.79 -6.65 1.37
CA ALA A 23 -23.86 -7.53 1.87
C ALA A 23 -25.18 -6.78 2.17
N ALA A 24 -25.19 -5.45 2.13
CA ALA A 24 -26.35 -4.63 2.51
C ALA A 24 -27.38 -4.42 1.38
N CYS A 25 -27.17 -4.99 0.19
CA CYS A 25 -28.13 -4.98 -0.90
C CYS A 25 -28.49 -6.39 -1.36
N GLY A 26 -29.04 -7.21 -0.46
CA GLY A 26 -29.62 -8.50 -0.85
C GLY A 26 -30.01 -9.39 0.32
N GLY A 27 -31.28 -9.29 0.73
CA GLY A 27 -32.10 -10.39 1.29
C GLY A 27 -31.54 -11.20 2.46
N ASP A 28 -32.14 -11.00 3.63
CA ASP A 28 -31.97 -11.67 4.94
C ASP A 28 -32.12 -13.22 4.92
N GLU A 29 -32.32 -13.85 3.75
CA GLU A 29 -32.44 -15.31 3.58
C GLU A 29 -31.16 -15.99 3.06
N ALA A 30 -30.27 -15.29 2.34
CA ALA A 30 -29.04 -15.90 1.79
C ALA A 30 -27.93 -16.13 2.84
N ALA A 31 -28.00 -15.43 3.97
CA ALA A 31 -27.02 -15.53 5.07
C ALA A 31 -27.19 -16.79 5.94
N LYS A 32 -28.32 -17.52 5.83
CA LYS A 32 -28.56 -18.75 6.60
C LYS A 32 -28.12 -20.02 5.87
N GLU A 33 -28.16 -20.04 4.54
CA GLU A 33 -27.76 -21.22 3.75
C GLU A 33 -26.24 -21.34 3.52
N THR A 34 -25.51 -20.22 3.52
CA THR A 34 -24.03 -20.21 3.40
C THR A 34 -23.30 -20.66 4.67
N ARG A 35 -23.99 -20.73 5.83
CA ARG A 35 -23.39 -21.16 7.09
C ARG A 35 -23.44 -22.68 7.34
N ALA A 36 -24.17 -23.42 6.50
CA ALA A 36 -24.41 -24.86 6.67
C ALA A 36 -23.61 -25.75 5.70
N ALA A 37 -22.91 -25.17 4.72
CA ALA A 37 -22.07 -25.92 3.79
C ALA A 37 -20.59 -25.61 4.05
N ALA A 38 -19.86 -26.65 4.49
CA ALA A 38 -18.41 -26.75 4.63
C ALA A 38 -17.74 -25.97 5.78
N VAL A 39 -17.99 -26.43 7.01
CA VAL A 39 -16.92 -26.50 8.03
C VAL A 39 -16.32 -27.90 7.92
N ASP A 40 -15.59 -28.15 6.84
CA ASP A 40 -14.65 -29.27 6.75
C ASP A 40 -13.26 -28.66 6.66
N GLU A 41 -12.33 -29.20 7.45
CA GLU A 41 -10.91 -28.81 7.62
C GLU A 41 -10.40 -27.82 6.57
N VAL A 42 -10.37 -26.53 6.93
CA VAL A 42 -9.58 -25.55 6.19
C VAL A 42 -8.13 -26.02 6.25
N ASP A 43 -7.60 -26.53 5.13
CA ASP A 43 -6.18 -26.81 4.96
C ASP A 43 -5.42 -25.56 5.41
N GLN A 44 -4.73 -25.66 6.55
CA GLN A 44 -4.05 -24.52 7.19
C GLN A 44 -3.01 -23.88 6.25
N LYS A 45 -2.56 -24.61 5.23
CA LYS A 45 -1.68 -24.09 4.17
C LYS A 45 -2.40 -23.19 3.16
N SER A 46 -3.72 -23.31 3.03
CA SER A 46 -4.54 -22.57 2.06
C SER A 46 -5.15 -21.28 2.60
N SER A 47 -5.20 -21.10 3.94
CA SER A 47 -5.86 -19.93 4.55
C SER A 47 -5.23 -18.61 4.11
N ALA A 48 -6.07 -17.69 3.63
CA ALA A 48 -5.69 -16.38 3.15
C ALA A 48 -5.35 -15.37 4.27
N THR A 49 -5.60 -15.73 5.52
CA THR A 49 -5.38 -14.87 6.70
C THR A 49 -4.65 -15.62 7.81
N ALA A 50 -4.06 -14.86 8.75
CA ALA A 50 -3.53 -15.42 9.99
C ALA A 50 -4.65 -16.11 10.80
N THR A 51 -4.33 -17.28 11.36
CA THR A 51 -5.21 -18.04 12.25
C THR A 51 -5.27 -17.40 13.64
N ASP A 52 -6.32 -17.69 14.41
CA ASP A 52 -6.45 -17.21 15.80
C ASP A 52 -5.25 -17.62 16.67
N ARG A 53 -4.65 -18.79 16.41
CA ARG A 53 -3.45 -19.25 17.10
C ARG A 53 -2.22 -18.41 16.75
N GLU A 54 -2.03 -18.11 15.47
CA GLU A 54 -0.93 -17.26 14.99
C GLU A 54 -1.07 -15.85 15.58
N LEU A 55 -2.28 -15.29 15.56
CA LEU A 55 -2.62 -14.01 16.18
C LEU A 55 -2.34 -14.00 17.69
N ALA A 56 -2.76 -15.03 18.41
CA ALA A 56 -2.53 -15.13 19.86
C ALA A 56 -1.05 -15.28 20.24
N SER A 57 -0.21 -15.79 19.31
CA SER A 57 1.21 -16.01 19.54
C SER A 57 2.09 -14.79 19.24
N PHE A 58 1.53 -13.75 18.63
CA PHE A 58 2.24 -12.50 18.36
C PHE A 58 1.73 -11.38 19.27
N LYS A 59 2.65 -10.56 19.76
CA LYS A 59 2.35 -9.34 20.49
C LYS A 59 3.11 -8.20 19.85
N GLU A 60 2.36 -7.22 19.37
CA GLU A 60 2.90 -6.01 18.76
C GLU A 60 3.86 -5.28 19.73
N PRO A 61 5.01 -4.79 19.25
CA PRO A 61 5.89 -3.92 20.01
C PRO A 61 5.16 -2.65 20.48
N ALA A 62 5.35 -2.30 21.76
CA ALA A 62 4.64 -1.18 22.39
C ALA A 62 5.07 0.20 21.85
N ASP A 63 6.29 0.29 21.30
CA ASP A 63 6.83 1.50 20.68
C ASP A 63 6.49 1.60 19.18
N SER A 64 5.86 0.56 18.63
CA SER A 64 5.51 0.37 17.23
C SER A 64 6.69 0.50 16.27
N VAL A 65 7.90 0.17 16.75
CA VAL A 65 9.15 0.25 15.97
C VAL A 65 9.51 -1.12 15.38
N LEU A 66 9.85 -1.14 14.10
CA LEU A 66 10.35 -2.30 13.39
C LEU A 66 11.79 -2.65 13.83
N THR A 67 12.17 -3.91 13.67
CA THR A 67 13.58 -4.33 13.76
C THR A 67 14.21 -4.50 12.37
N PRO A 68 15.54 -4.39 12.22
CA PRO A 68 16.22 -4.72 10.96
C PRO A 68 15.91 -6.14 10.45
N GLU A 69 15.73 -7.11 11.36
CA GLU A 69 15.36 -8.49 11.04
C GLU A 69 13.95 -8.56 10.44
N GLN A 70 12.99 -7.82 10.99
CA GLN A 70 11.63 -7.74 10.46
C GLN A 70 11.60 -7.11 9.06
N VAL A 71 12.44 -6.10 8.81
CA VAL A 71 12.60 -5.50 7.47
C VAL A 71 13.14 -6.53 6.47
N ASN A 72 14.15 -7.32 6.87
CA ASN A 72 14.67 -8.41 6.04
C ASN A 72 13.62 -9.49 5.77
N ALA A 73 12.86 -9.88 6.79
CA ALA A 73 11.79 -10.84 6.68
C ALA A 73 10.70 -10.35 5.72
N PHE A 74 10.32 -9.06 5.81
CA PHE A 74 9.36 -8.43 4.92
C PHE A 74 9.79 -8.53 3.46
N LEU A 75 11.02 -8.07 3.13
CA LEU A 75 11.54 -8.10 1.76
C LEU A 75 11.55 -9.53 1.17
N ARG A 76 12.01 -10.51 1.96
CA ARG A 76 12.04 -11.93 1.53
C ARG A 76 10.65 -12.53 1.38
N THR A 77 9.72 -12.17 2.27
CA THR A 77 8.34 -12.65 2.21
C THR A 77 7.65 -12.09 0.97
N THR A 78 7.83 -10.80 0.67
CA THR A 78 7.25 -10.17 -0.53
C THR A 78 7.84 -10.72 -1.82
N LEU A 79 9.15 -11.02 -1.87
CA LEU A 79 9.75 -11.67 -3.04
C LEU A 79 9.12 -13.04 -3.32
N LEU A 80 8.90 -13.85 -2.28
CA LEU A 80 8.23 -15.15 -2.42
C LEU A 80 6.73 -14.99 -2.73
N GLN A 81 6.08 -13.95 -2.20
CA GLN A 81 4.70 -13.61 -2.57
C GLN A 81 4.59 -13.38 -4.09
N PHE A 82 5.55 -12.71 -4.73
CA PHE A 82 5.53 -12.55 -6.20
C PHE A 82 5.59 -13.88 -6.94
N ASP A 83 6.40 -14.83 -6.47
CA ASP A 83 6.47 -16.18 -7.06
C ASP A 83 5.14 -16.92 -6.92
N LEU A 84 4.53 -16.89 -5.74
CA LEU A 84 3.22 -17.51 -5.49
C LEU A 84 2.11 -16.88 -6.33
N ILE A 85 2.07 -15.54 -6.44
CA ILE A 85 1.09 -14.85 -7.28
C ILE A 85 1.26 -15.26 -8.74
N ARG A 86 2.50 -15.36 -9.25
CA ARG A 86 2.76 -15.78 -10.64
C ARG A 86 2.32 -17.22 -10.90
N GLU A 87 2.48 -18.11 -9.93
CA GLU A 87 2.02 -19.49 -10.04
C GLU A 87 0.50 -19.58 -10.04
N GLU A 88 -0.15 -18.86 -9.12
CA GLU A 88 -1.59 -18.93 -8.88
C GLU A 88 -2.41 -18.09 -9.88
N SER A 89 -1.86 -16.99 -10.40
CA SER A 89 -2.55 -16.11 -11.37
C SER A 89 -3.01 -16.87 -12.62
N ARG A 90 -2.26 -17.89 -13.06
CA ARG A 90 -2.64 -18.76 -14.19
C ARG A 90 -4.03 -19.37 -14.05
N LYS A 91 -4.44 -19.73 -12.84
CA LYS A 91 -5.78 -20.28 -12.58
C LYS A 91 -6.87 -19.20 -12.70
N TYR A 92 -6.58 -17.98 -12.26
CA TYR A 92 -7.49 -16.84 -12.39
C TYR A 92 -7.62 -16.38 -13.85
N HIS A 93 -6.54 -16.44 -14.63
CA HIS A 93 -6.57 -16.21 -16.09
C HIS A 93 -7.57 -17.14 -16.79
N GLU A 94 -7.50 -18.44 -16.50
CA GLU A 94 -8.43 -19.41 -17.10
C GLU A 94 -9.88 -19.15 -16.69
N GLN A 95 -10.13 -18.75 -15.44
CA GLN A 95 -11.46 -18.39 -14.97
C GLN A 95 -11.98 -17.12 -15.66
N ALA A 96 -11.17 -16.06 -15.74
CA ALA A 96 -11.50 -14.81 -16.41
C ALA A 96 -11.77 -15.02 -17.91
N ALA A 97 -10.95 -15.80 -18.60
CA ALA A 97 -11.16 -16.13 -20.02
C ALA A 97 -12.49 -16.89 -20.25
N ARG A 98 -12.83 -17.85 -19.38
CA ARG A 98 -14.13 -18.54 -19.41
C ARG A 98 -15.31 -17.62 -19.11
N MET A 99 -15.11 -16.56 -18.33
CA MET A 99 -16.14 -15.56 -18.03
C MET A 99 -16.35 -14.61 -19.21
N ALA A 100 -15.27 -14.13 -19.84
CA ALA A 100 -15.33 -13.31 -21.05
C ALA A 100 -16.06 -14.04 -22.20
N GLN A 101 -15.71 -15.31 -22.45
CA GLN A 101 -16.38 -16.13 -23.47
C GLN A 101 -17.88 -16.38 -23.19
N ARG A 102 -18.29 -16.35 -21.92
CA ARG A 102 -19.70 -16.48 -21.52
C ARG A 102 -20.45 -15.16 -21.66
N SER A 103 -19.82 -14.05 -21.26
CA SER A 103 -20.39 -12.70 -21.38
C SER A 103 -20.66 -12.30 -22.83
N GLU A 104 -19.79 -12.67 -23.77
CA GLU A 104 -20.02 -12.43 -25.20
C GLU A 104 -21.22 -13.19 -25.77
N LYS A 105 -21.57 -14.35 -25.19
CA LYS A 105 -22.71 -15.18 -25.60
C LYS A 105 -24.03 -14.71 -24.98
N ASP A 106 -24.01 -14.12 -23.79
CA ASP A 106 -25.20 -13.69 -23.03
C ASP A 106 -25.49 -12.18 -23.17
N LYS A 107 -25.44 -11.65 -24.40
CA LYS A 107 -25.82 -10.26 -24.73
C LYS A 107 -27.34 -10.09 -24.70
N GLY A 108 -27.94 -9.94 -23.53
CA GLY A 108 -29.35 -9.53 -23.44
C GLY A 108 -29.96 -9.57 -22.06
N GLY A 109 -30.12 -8.40 -21.43
CA GLY A 109 -31.05 -8.18 -20.32
C GLY A 109 -30.44 -7.74 -18.99
N LEU A 110 -31.28 -7.14 -18.14
CA LEU A 110 -30.93 -6.61 -16.80
C LEU A 110 -30.30 -7.70 -15.89
N ILE A 111 -30.71 -8.96 -16.06
CA ILE A 111 -30.19 -10.13 -15.33
C ILE A 111 -28.75 -10.47 -15.73
N SER A 112 -28.39 -10.30 -17.01
CA SER A 112 -27.00 -10.48 -17.49
C SER A 112 -26.08 -9.39 -16.94
N GLY A 113 -26.58 -8.15 -16.83
CA GLY A 113 -25.85 -7.04 -16.20
C GLY A 113 -25.55 -7.27 -14.71
N LEU A 114 -26.56 -7.72 -13.93
CA LEU A 114 -26.38 -8.06 -12.51
C LEU A 114 -25.43 -9.24 -12.31
N ARG A 115 -25.50 -10.27 -13.17
CA ARG A 115 -24.62 -11.44 -13.10
C ARG A 115 -23.18 -11.08 -13.43
N ASN A 116 -22.94 -10.30 -14.49
CA ASN A 116 -21.60 -9.81 -14.83
C ASN A 116 -21.00 -8.93 -13.72
N ALA A 117 -21.81 -8.15 -13.00
CA ALA A 117 -21.35 -7.37 -11.86
C ALA A 117 -20.99 -8.24 -10.64
N ALA A 118 -21.80 -9.26 -10.33
CA ALA A 118 -21.50 -10.24 -9.27
C ALA A 118 -20.24 -11.05 -9.59
N ASP A 119 -20.07 -11.44 -10.85
CA ASP A 119 -18.91 -12.14 -11.38
C ASP A 119 -17.64 -11.26 -11.33
N ALA A 120 -17.74 -9.97 -11.67
CA ALA A 120 -16.65 -9.02 -11.49
C ALA A 120 -16.31 -8.78 -10.02
N GLY A 121 -17.32 -8.70 -9.14
CA GLY A 121 -17.12 -8.60 -7.68
C GLY A 121 -16.42 -9.84 -7.10
N SER A 122 -16.81 -11.03 -7.53
CA SER A 122 -16.18 -12.30 -7.14
C SER A 122 -14.72 -12.39 -7.59
N LEU A 123 -14.41 -11.94 -8.80
CA LEU A 123 -13.04 -11.81 -9.27
C LEU A 123 -12.23 -10.86 -8.38
N LEU A 124 -12.75 -9.66 -8.07
CA LEU A 124 -12.05 -8.69 -7.22
C LEU A 124 -11.79 -9.22 -5.80
N VAL A 125 -12.76 -9.91 -5.20
CA VAL A 125 -12.58 -10.57 -3.90
C VAL A 125 -11.52 -11.67 -3.99
N GLY A 126 -11.61 -12.54 -5.00
CA GLY A 126 -10.62 -13.59 -5.25
C GLY A 126 -9.21 -13.06 -5.52
N PHE A 127 -9.07 -11.87 -6.13
CA PHE A 127 -7.79 -11.17 -6.29
C PHE A 127 -7.26 -10.64 -4.96
N GLY A 128 -8.12 -10.12 -4.09
CA GLY A 128 -7.75 -9.74 -2.72
C GLY A 128 -7.20 -10.92 -1.93
N ASP A 129 -7.86 -12.09 -2.02
CA ASP A 129 -7.42 -13.34 -1.38
C ASP A 129 -6.14 -13.89 -1.99
N LEU A 130 -5.96 -13.77 -3.31
CA LEU A 130 -4.72 -14.14 -3.99
C LEU A 130 -3.55 -13.32 -3.43
N ILE A 131 -3.70 -12.01 -3.37
CA ILE A 131 -2.64 -11.09 -2.95
C ILE A 131 -2.35 -11.23 -1.46
N GLY A 132 -3.37 -11.05 -0.62
CA GLY A 132 -3.24 -11.10 0.83
C GLY A 132 -2.86 -12.49 1.30
N GLY A 133 -3.50 -13.52 0.75
CA GLY A 133 -3.23 -14.90 1.07
C GLY A 133 -1.87 -15.39 0.60
N ALA A 134 -1.38 -14.96 -0.57
CA ALA A 134 -0.03 -15.31 -1.02
C ALA A 134 1.04 -14.77 -0.06
N TYR A 135 0.83 -13.60 0.54
CA TYR A 135 1.77 -13.06 1.54
C TYR A 135 1.77 -13.90 2.82
N VAL A 136 0.59 -14.28 3.31
CA VAL A 136 0.43 -15.16 4.48
C VAL A 136 1.05 -16.53 4.22
N ARG A 137 0.82 -17.13 3.05
CA ARG A 137 1.43 -18.39 2.64
C ARG A 137 2.94 -18.28 2.52
N ALA A 138 3.45 -17.19 1.94
CA ALA A 138 4.88 -16.92 1.87
C ALA A 138 5.50 -16.85 3.28
N ALA A 139 4.88 -16.10 4.20
CA ALA A 139 5.33 -16.00 5.59
C ALA A 139 5.40 -17.38 6.26
N ARG A 140 4.33 -18.18 6.17
CA ARG A 140 4.30 -19.55 6.71
C ARG A 140 5.39 -20.44 6.12
N SER A 141 5.57 -20.39 4.80
CA SER A 141 6.57 -21.23 4.11
C SER A 141 8.01 -20.88 4.49
N GLN A 142 8.26 -19.62 4.90
CA GLN A 142 9.55 -19.15 5.39
C GLN A 142 9.72 -19.36 6.90
N GLY A 143 8.71 -19.92 7.58
CA GLY A 143 8.73 -20.16 9.03
C GLY A 143 8.47 -18.92 9.87
N TYR A 144 8.00 -17.82 9.28
CA TYR A 144 7.59 -16.62 10.00
C TYR A 144 6.16 -16.75 10.52
N ASN A 145 5.86 -16.04 11.61
CA ASN A 145 4.48 -15.91 12.09
C ASN A 145 3.71 -14.95 11.16
N PRO A 146 2.61 -15.39 10.52
CA PRO A 146 1.83 -14.51 9.65
C PRO A 146 1.28 -13.26 10.34
N ALA A 147 0.89 -13.35 11.62
CA ALA A 147 0.38 -12.21 12.37
C ALA A 147 1.45 -11.12 12.55
N GLU A 148 2.69 -11.52 12.83
CA GLU A 148 3.83 -10.61 12.87
C GLU A 148 4.08 -9.99 11.50
N MET A 149 4.11 -10.82 10.44
CA MET A 149 4.41 -10.33 9.09
C MET A 149 3.33 -9.38 8.56
N GLU A 150 2.05 -9.60 8.87
CA GLU A 150 0.98 -8.66 8.53
C GLU A 150 1.13 -7.33 9.28
N TRP A 151 1.49 -7.37 10.56
CA TRP A 151 1.81 -6.15 11.31
C TRP A 151 3.02 -5.41 10.72
N VAL A 152 4.10 -6.12 10.39
CA VAL A 152 5.28 -5.54 9.73
C VAL A 152 4.88 -4.88 8.41
N ARG A 153 4.07 -5.57 7.60
CA ARG A 153 3.54 -5.08 6.34
C ARG A 153 2.71 -3.80 6.51
N GLU A 154 1.91 -3.71 7.58
CA GLU A 154 1.17 -2.49 7.94
C GLU A 154 2.10 -1.33 8.30
N ARG A 155 3.12 -1.58 9.13
CA ARG A 155 4.13 -0.55 9.49
C ARG A 155 4.90 -0.07 8.26
N MET A 156 5.23 -0.97 7.33
CA MET A 156 5.80 -0.60 6.03
C MET A 156 4.82 0.29 5.26
N GLY A 157 3.53 -0.05 5.19
CA GLY A 157 2.51 0.80 4.57
C GLY A 157 2.47 2.23 5.15
N GLU A 158 2.56 2.37 6.47
CA GLU A 158 2.65 3.69 7.13
C GLU A 158 3.92 4.45 6.73
N VAL A 159 5.07 3.77 6.66
CA VAL A 159 6.33 4.37 6.17
C VAL A 159 6.16 4.90 4.74
N SER A 160 5.49 4.14 3.87
CA SER A 160 5.20 4.62 2.51
C SER A 160 4.40 5.91 2.51
N GLY A 161 3.30 5.96 3.26
CA GLY A 161 2.45 7.15 3.35
C GLY A 161 3.23 8.34 3.89
N TYR A 162 4.06 8.12 4.91
CA TYR A 162 4.91 9.16 5.46
C TYR A 162 5.95 9.67 4.44
N LEU A 163 6.66 8.79 3.75
CA LEU A 163 7.68 9.17 2.75
C LEU A 163 7.06 9.89 1.55
N MET A 164 5.81 9.58 1.19
CA MET A 164 5.07 10.33 0.16
C MET A 164 4.69 11.75 0.62
N MET A 165 4.25 11.91 1.86
CA MET A 165 3.75 13.19 2.38
C MET A 165 4.86 14.11 2.91
N ARG A 166 5.99 13.54 3.37
CA ARG A 166 7.10 14.27 3.97
C ARG A 166 7.65 15.39 3.06
N PRO A 167 7.90 15.18 1.75
CA PRO A 167 8.33 16.25 0.85
C PRO A 167 7.30 17.38 0.72
N MET A 168 6.00 17.06 0.78
CA MET A 168 4.94 18.07 0.73
C MET A 168 4.98 18.99 1.96
N TYR A 169 5.15 18.41 3.15
CA TYR A 169 5.31 19.20 4.37
C TYR A 169 6.62 20.00 4.39
N GLN A 170 7.72 19.44 3.88
CA GLN A 170 8.98 20.16 3.72
C GLN A 170 8.87 21.32 2.71
N ALA A 171 8.12 21.14 1.64
CA ALA A 171 7.81 22.20 0.68
C ALA A 171 6.96 23.30 1.31
N ALA A 172 5.96 22.95 2.13
CA ALA A 172 5.16 23.92 2.89
C ALA A 172 6.02 24.75 3.85
N LEU A 173 7.00 24.14 4.54
CA LEU A 173 7.96 24.88 5.37
C LEU A 173 8.79 25.88 4.55
N SER A 174 9.25 25.45 3.37
CA SER A 174 10.04 26.29 2.46
C SER A 174 9.21 27.44 1.87
N GLN A 175 7.93 27.17 1.57
CA GLN A 175 6.97 28.16 1.10
C GLN A 175 6.65 29.19 2.19
N ALA A 176 6.42 28.74 3.44
CA ALA A 176 6.23 29.62 4.58
C ALA A 176 7.44 30.56 4.78
N ALA A 177 8.67 30.05 4.68
CA ALA A 177 9.88 30.86 4.74
C ALA A 177 9.95 31.90 3.59
N THR A 178 9.56 31.51 2.38
CA THR A 178 9.50 32.39 1.22
C THR A 178 8.47 33.52 1.41
N ILE A 179 7.28 33.20 1.93
CA ILE A 179 6.23 34.19 2.21
C ILE A 179 6.73 35.20 3.24
N ARG A 180 7.47 34.78 4.27
CA ARG A 180 8.06 35.71 5.25
C ARG A 180 9.05 36.66 4.61
N GLN A 181 9.96 36.15 3.77
CA GLN A 181 10.91 36.99 3.06
C GLN A 181 10.20 38.00 2.15
N GLN A 182 9.15 37.58 1.45
CA GLN A 182 8.33 38.47 0.62
C GLN A 182 7.62 39.54 1.46
N ALA A 183 7.00 39.16 2.58
CA ALA A 183 6.34 40.09 3.49
C ALA A 183 7.33 41.13 4.03
N GLU A 184 8.56 40.74 4.36
CA GLU A 184 9.62 41.66 4.77
C GLU A 184 10.07 42.60 3.64
N GLN A 185 10.16 42.11 2.40
CA GLN A 185 10.51 42.92 1.23
C GLN A 185 9.44 43.96 0.87
N TYR A 186 8.17 43.64 1.08
CA TYR A 186 7.06 44.56 0.82
C TYR A 186 6.83 45.57 1.94
N ARG A 187 7.44 45.38 3.12
CA ARG A 187 7.30 46.30 4.23
C ARG A 187 7.78 47.71 3.84
N GLY A 188 6.89 48.69 3.94
CA GLY A 188 7.16 50.08 3.57
C GLY A 188 7.11 50.39 2.07
N GLN A 189 6.72 49.42 1.22
CA GLN A 189 6.48 49.70 -0.20
C GLN A 189 5.10 50.33 -0.44
N PRO A 190 4.96 51.23 -1.44
CA PRO A 190 3.67 51.79 -1.80
C PRO A 190 2.67 50.70 -2.21
N GLY A 191 1.46 50.73 -1.63
CA GLY A 191 0.40 49.75 -1.90
C GLY A 191 0.39 48.52 -0.99
N PHE A 192 1.35 48.39 -0.07
CA PHE A 192 1.36 47.36 0.96
C PHE A 192 1.29 48.02 2.33
N ASP A 193 0.10 47.97 2.95
CA ASP A 193 -0.06 48.43 4.32
C ASP A 193 0.38 47.35 5.33
N ASP A 194 0.55 47.76 6.59
CA ASP A 194 0.99 46.86 7.65
C ASP A 194 0.01 45.71 7.89
N ALA A 195 -1.29 45.88 7.61
CA ALA A 195 -2.29 44.83 7.81
C ALA A 195 -2.08 43.67 6.82
N ILE A 196 -1.82 43.99 5.54
CA ILE A 196 -1.50 43.00 4.50
C ILE A 196 -0.21 42.26 4.87
N ILE A 197 0.83 42.98 5.33
CA ILE A 197 2.09 42.36 5.75
C ILE A 197 1.87 41.41 6.94
N GLN A 198 1.08 41.81 7.94
CA GLN A 198 0.78 40.95 9.09
C GLN A 198 -0.05 39.72 8.73
N GLU A 199 -0.97 39.85 7.77
CA GLU A 199 -1.74 38.71 7.26
C GLU A 199 -0.81 37.68 6.58
N MET A 200 0.10 38.14 5.72
CA MET A 200 1.10 37.26 5.09
C MET A 200 1.98 36.54 6.12
N LEU A 201 2.45 37.27 7.15
CA LEU A 201 3.28 36.70 8.22
C LEU A 201 2.50 35.69 9.07
N THR A 202 1.22 35.96 9.34
CA THR A 202 0.32 35.07 10.09
C THR A 202 0.08 33.78 9.32
N GLY A 203 -0.29 33.86 8.04
CA GLY A 203 -0.50 32.69 7.18
C GLY A 203 0.77 31.84 7.04
N ALA A 204 1.95 32.47 6.93
CA ALA A 204 3.22 31.74 6.95
C ALA A 204 3.48 31.05 8.30
N GLY A 205 3.10 31.69 9.42
CA GLY A 205 3.16 31.09 10.76
C GLY A 205 2.28 29.85 10.90
N GLU A 206 1.03 29.92 10.43
CA GLU A 206 0.09 28.80 10.48
C GLU A 206 0.54 27.65 9.58
N MET A 207 0.97 27.93 8.34
CA MET A 207 1.51 26.93 7.41
C MET A 207 2.72 26.21 7.99
N GLU A 208 3.66 26.95 8.60
CA GLU A 208 4.81 26.32 9.25
C GLU A 208 4.39 25.45 10.43
N LYS A 209 3.49 25.96 11.28
CA LYS A 209 2.99 25.24 12.44
C LYS A 209 2.35 23.92 12.03
N GLU A 210 1.42 23.95 11.06
CA GLU A 210 0.73 22.76 10.57
C GLU A 210 1.72 21.75 9.98
N ALA A 211 2.64 22.19 9.11
CA ALA A 211 3.63 21.30 8.52
C ALA A 211 4.55 20.65 9.57
N ARG A 212 4.97 21.40 10.60
CA ARG A 212 5.77 20.86 11.71
C ARG A 212 4.99 19.88 12.56
N GLU A 213 3.73 20.19 12.87
CA GLU A 213 2.85 19.30 13.64
C GLU A 213 2.63 17.97 12.91
N GLN A 214 2.40 18.00 11.59
CA GLN A 214 2.26 16.80 10.77
C GLN A 214 3.55 15.95 10.74
N LEU A 215 4.72 16.59 10.60
CA LEU A 215 6.00 15.90 10.65
C LEU A 215 6.30 15.31 12.04
N ALA A 216 5.96 16.02 13.12
CA ALA A 216 6.15 15.55 14.49
C ALA A 216 5.19 14.42 14.88
N ALA A 217 3.95 14.45 14.38
CA ALA A 217 2.94 13.42 14.61
C ALA A 217 3.34 12.06 14.03
N ALA A 218 4.29 12.02 13.09
CA ALA A 218 4.78 10.78 12.48
C ALA A 218 5.47 9.82 13.48
N GLY A 219 5.98 10.30 14.62
CA GLY A 219 6.40 9.50 15.78
C GLY A 219 7.15 8.19 15.45
N ALA A 220 6.46 7.06 15.61
CA ALA A 220 7.01 5.72 15.34
C ALA A 220 7.37 5.47 13.86
N VAL A 221 6.64 6.07 12.93
CA VAL A 221 6.89 5.94 11.48
C VAL A 221 8.22 6.57 11.09
N ALA A 222 8.56 7.74 11.65
CA ALA A 222 9.86 8.37 11.44
C ALA A 222 11.00 7.49 11.97
N ARG A 223 10.83 6.88 13.16
CA ARG A 223 11.79 5.91 13.70
C ARG A 223 11.90 4.65 12.84
N ASN A 224 10.80 4.20 12.24
CA ASN A 224 10.83 3.07 11.30
C ASN A 224 11.65 3.42 10.05
N VAL A 225 11.56 4.64 9.52
CA VAL A 225 12.44 5.10 8.43
C VAL A 225 13.91 5.05 8.84
N GLU A 226 14.25 5.45 10.08
CA GLU A 226 15.63 5.32 10.59
C GLU A 226 16.09 3.86 10.66
N VAL A 227 15.21 2.95 11.08
CA VAL A 227 15.50 1.50 11.10
C VAL A 227 15.75 0.98 9.68
N LEU A 228 14.95 1.41 8.70
CA LEU A 228 15.13 1.05 7.30
C LEU A 228 16.53 1.46 6.78
N HIS A 229 16.93 2.71 7.03
CA HIS A 229 18.27 3.21 6.67
C HIS A 229 19.39 2.51 7.43
N ARG A 230 19.17 2.15 8.70
CA ARG A 230 20.15 1.35 9.45
C ARG A 230 20.30 -0.06 8.87
N ALA A 231 19.18 -0.67 8.49
CA ALA A 231 19.17 -2.01 7.91
C ALA A 231 19.79 -2.03 6.51
N ARG A 232 19.57 -0.99 5.70
CA ARG A 232 20.07 -0.84 4.33
C ARG A 232 20.47 0.61 4.04
N PRO A 233 21.69 1.03 4.39
CA PRO A 233 22.12 2.43 4.31
C PRO A 233 22.28 2.96 2.87
N ASN A 234 22.30 2.09 1.86
CA ASN A 234 22.39 2.52 0.48
C ASN A 234 21.02 2.74 -0.17
N VAL A 235 19.92 2.30 0.45
CA VAL A 235 18.57 2.38 -0.15
C VAL A 235 17.99 3.77 0.11
N THR A 236 17.52 4.44 -0.94
CA THR A 236 16.99 5.81 -0.87
C THR A 236 15.59 5.86 -0.25
N ASP A 237 15.17 7.04 0.21
CA ASP A 237 13.80 7.26 0.70
C ASP A 237 12.76 7.04 -0.40
N HIS A 238 13.03 7.48 -1.63
CA HIS A 238 12.19 7.17 -2.79
C HIS A 238 11.99 5.65 -2.98
N MET A 239 13.07 4.88 -2.94
CA MET A 239 13.02 3.43 -3.08
C MET A 239 12.33 2.77 -1.89
N TRP A 240 12.55 3.26 -0.66
CA TRP A 240 11.82 2.80 0.51
C TRP A 240 10.34 3.09 0.41
N GLY A 241 9.94 4.26 -0.09
CA GLY A 241 8.56 4.59 -0.42
C GLY A 241 7.96 3.56 -1.37
N ALA A 242 8.66 3.24 -2.47
CA ALA A 242 8.21 2.26 -3.45
C ALA A 242 8.06 0.83 -2.85
N VAL A 243 9.08 0.35 -2.14
CA VAL A 243 9.08 -0.97 -1.48
C VAL A 243 8.02 -1.07 -0.37
N SER A 244 7.69 0.05 0.26
CA SER A 244 6.74 0.14 1.36
C SER A 244 5.30 0.27 0.89
N LEU A 245 5.06 0.93 -0.25
CA LEU A 245 3.75 1.07 -0.90
C LEU A 245 3.14 -0.29 -1.26
N VAL A 246 4.01 -1.27 -1.51
CA VAL A 246 3.67 -2.57 -2.11
C VAL A 246 3.47 -3.68 -1.07
N GLY A 247 3.31 -3.33 0.22
CA GLY A 247 2.73 -4.20 1.26
C GLY A 247 1.29 -4.70 0.97
N GLY A 248 0.81 -4.63 -0.27
CA GLY A 248 -0.48 -5.14 -0.70
C GLY A 248 -0.68 -5.20 -2.22
N VAL A 249 0.36 -5.27 -3.05
CA VAL A 249 0.18 -5.33 -4.53
C VAL A 249 -0.58 -4.10 -5.06
N GLY A 250 -0.19 -2.92 -4.59
CA GLY A 250 -0.70 -1.66 -5.11
C GLY A 250 -0.13 -1.35 -6.49
N LEU A 251 -0.49 -2.13 -7.52
CA LEU A 251 -0.58 -1.75 -8.96
C LEU A 251 -0.62 -2.93 -9.96
N LEU A 252 -0.56 -4.21 -9.57
CA LEU A 252 -0.71 -5.31 -10.56
C LEU A 252 -2.17 -5.58 -10.94
N GLY A 253 -3.12 -5.05 -10.17
CA GLY A 253 -4.55 -5.24 -10.34
C GLY A 253 -5.29 -4.23 -11.22
N LEU A 254 -4.62 -3.32 -11.94
CA LEU A 254 -5.34 -2.36 -12.78
C LEU A 254 -5.48 -2.67 -14.26
N THR A 255 -4.69 -3.55 -14.91
CA THR A 255 -4.99 -3.86 -16.34
C THR A 255 -4.56 -5.21 -16.93
N GLY A 256 -3.74 -6.06 -16.30
CA GLY A 256 -2.99 -7.06 -17.10
C GLY A 256 -2.95 -8.52 -16.66
N LEU A 257 -3.15 -8.83 -15.38
CA LEU A 257 -3.12 -10.23 -14.88
C LEU A 257 -4.35 -11.06 -15.29
N SER A 258 -5.15 -10.61 -16.27
CA SER A 258 -6.18 -11.41 -16.94
C SER A 258 -5.72 -11.98 -18.29
N ASP A 259 -4.63 -11.49 -18.88
CA ASP A 259 -4.07 -12.03 -20.12
C ASP A 259 -2.65 -12.59 -19.90
N PRO A 260 -2.41 -13.92 -20.06
CA PRO A 260 -1.07 -14.50 -19.94
C PRO A 260 -0.11 -14.04 -21.05
N ALA A 261 -0.61 -13.43 -22.13
CA ALA A 261 0.18 -12.77 -23.16
C ALA A 261 0.44 -11.27 -22.85
N ASP A 262 -0.13 -10.71 -21.77
CA ASP A 262 0.16 -9.32 -21.39
C ASP A 262 1.57 -9.21 -20.81
N THR A 263 2.50 -8.91 -21.71
CA THR A 263 3.90 -8.62 -21.40
C THR A 263 4.06 -7.41 -20.48
N THR A 264 3.04 -6.54 -20.35
CA THR A 264 3.07 -5.34 -19.49
C THR A 264 2.99 -5.71 -18.01
N ALA A 265 2.02 -6.52 -17.62
CA ALA A 265 1.90 -6.96 -16.22
C ALA A 265 3.09 -7.83 -15.78
N GLN A 266 3.58 -8.71 -16.66
CA GLN A 266 4.77 -9.52 -16.37
C GLN A 266 6.00 -8.64 -16.19
N ARG A 267 6.20 -7.65 -17.08
CA ARG A 267 7.31 -6.68 -16.96
C ARG A 267 7.23 -5.89 -15.67
N GLN A 268 6.04 -5.40 -15.30
CA GLN A 268 5.85 -4.70 -14.03
C GLN A 268 6.15 -5.58 -12.82
N MET A 269 5.73 -6.86 -12.82
CA MET A 269 6.10 -7.80 -11.75
C MET A 269 7.62 -8.00 -11.65
N ASP A 270 8.30 -8.15 -12.79
CA ASP A 270 9.75 -8.34 -12.84
C ASP A 270 10.51 -7.06 -12.40
N GLU A 271 10.02 -5.87 -12.79
CA GLU A 271 10.51 -4.58 -12.31
C GLU A 271 10.38 -4.44 -10.79
N TRP A 272 9.20 -4.72 -10.24
CA TRP A 272 8.98 -4.70 -8.80
C TRP A 272 9.85 -5.73 -8.08
N ARG A 273 9.94 -6.95 -8.59
CA ARG A 273 10.83 -7.98 -8.05
C ARG A 273 12.27 -7.48 -8.00
N ARG A 274 12.74 -6.78 -9.03
CA ARG A 274 14.08 -6.19 -9.07
C ARG A 274 14.25 -5.13 -7.98
N VAL A 275 13.28 -4.23 -7.78
CA VAL A 275 13.31 -3.23 -6.71
C VAL A 275 13.46 -3.88 -5.32
N TYR A 276 12.65 -4.91 -5.02
CA TYR A 276 12.76 -5.64 -3.76
C TYR A 276 14.09 -6.41 -3.62
N THR A 277 14.60 -6.98 -4.71
CA THR A 277 15.86 -7.72 -4.75
C THR A 277 17.05 -6.79 -4.48
N ASP A 278 17.08 -5.63 -5.14
CA ASP A 278 18.12 -4.62 -4.96
C ASP A 278 18.09 -4.04 -3.54
N ALA A 279 16.89 -3.72 -3.00
CA ALA A 279 16.75 -3.30 -1.60
C ALA A 279 17.29 -4.37 -0.64
N LEU A 280 16.92 -5.64 -0.86
CA LEU A 280 17.41 -6.75 -0.04
C LEU A 280 18.93 -6.88 -0.09
N ALA A 281 19.53 -6.61 -1.26
CA ALA A 281 20.97 -6.61 -1.50
C ALA A 281 21.69 -5.31 -1.10
N ASN A 282 20.99 -4.34 -0.47
CA ASN A 282 21.52 -3.02 -0.10
C ASN A 282 22.06 -2.24 -1.30
N ARG A 283 21.28 -2.22 -2.39
CA ARG A 283 21.57 -1.50 -3.64
C ARG A 283 20.36 -0.65 -4.03
N VAL A 284 20.63 0.43 -4.75
CA VAL A 284 19.59 1.24 -5.39
C VAL A 284 19.31 0.68 -6.77
N THR A 285 18.04 0.46 -7.10
CA THR A 285 17.64 0.10 -8.45
C THR A 285 17.84 1.30 -9.38
N PRO A 286 18.39 1.10 -10.60
CA PRO A 286 18.50 2.18 -11.57
C PRO A 286 17.18 2.90 -11.80
N GLY A 287 17.19 4.23 -11.77
CA GLY A 287 16.00 5.08 -11.84
C GLY A 287 15.36 5.44 -10.49
N MET A 288 15.86 4.88 -9.37
CA MET A 288 15.40 5.15 -8.00
C MET A 288 16.41 5.94 -7.17
N GLU A 289 17.44 6.52 -7.79
CA GLU A 289 18.55 7.22 -7.13
C GLU A 289 18.17 8.58 -6.54
N ALA A 290 17.06 9.18 -7.00
CA ALA A 290 16.67 10.51 -6.59
C ALA A 290 15.37 10.51 -5.79
N ASP A 291 15.38 11.23 -4.67
CA ASP A 291 14.18 11.87 -4.13
C ASP A 291 13.80 13.01 -5.09
N LYS A 292 13.20 12.67 -6.23
CA LYS A 292 12.74 13.69 -7.18
C LYS A 292 11.72 14.58 -6.50
N GLY A 293 11.96 15.89 -6.51
CA GLY A 293 11.06 16.89 -5.93
C GLY A 293 9.65 16.80 -6.53
N PRO A 294 8.63 17.33 -5.83
CA PRO A 294 7.25 17.27 -6.29
C PRO A 294 7.12 17.95 -7.67
N GLY A 295 6.77 17.18 -8.71
CA GLY A 295 6.49 17.68 -10.05
C GLY A 295 7.24 16.99 -11.21
N GLU A 296 8.25 16.16 -10.94
CA GLU A 296 8.85 15.35 -12.00
C GLU A 296 8.01 14.10 -12.28
N ALA A 297 7.71 13.89 -13.57
CA ALA A 297 6.99 12.71 -14.03
C ALA A 297 7.66 11.43 -13.51
N ARG A 298 6.82 10.45 -13.15
CA ARG A 298 7.25 9.08 -12.80
C ARG A 298 8.26 8.60 -13.83
N PRO A 299 9.33 7.88 -13.42
CA PRO A 299 10.18 7.21 -14.40
C PRO A 299 9.32 6.23 -15.20
N GLN A 300 9.13 6.50 -16.49
CA GLN A 300 9.01 5.41 -17.44
C GLN A 300 10.41 4.83 -17.55
N LEU A 301 10.61 3.66 -16.95
CA LEU A 301 11.80 2.86 -17.22
C LEU A 301 11.73 2.49 -18.71
N ASP A 302 12.57 3.16 -19.50
CA ASP A 302 12.78 3.03 -20.94
C ASP A 302 11.51 2.92 -21.80
N GLY A 303 11.11 4.06 -22.37
CA GLY A 303 10.28 4.07 -23.58
C GLY A 303 10.98 3.31 -24.72
N PRO A 304 10.23 2.73 -25.66
CA PRO A 304 10.82 1.98 -26.76
C PRO A 304 11.84 2.85 -27.50
N ALA A 305 13.01 2.27 -27.79
CA ALA A 305 13.95 2.85 -28.74
C ALA A 305 13.18 3.17 -30.04
N PRO A 306 13.43 4.32 -30.68
CA PRO A 306 12.79 4.63 -31.95
C PRO A 306 13.11 3.49 -32.93
N ALA A 307 12.06 2.94 -33.52
CA ALA A 307 12.22 1.99 -34.61
C ALA A 307 12.79 2.77 -35.80
N ASP A 308 14.00 2.39 -36.22
CA ASP A 308 14.53 2.72 -37.55
C ASP A 308 13.70 2.02 -38.64
#